data_AF-A0A4V2UXB1-F1
#
_entry.id   AF-A0A4V2UXB1-F1
#
_cell.length_a   1.000
_cell.length_b   1.000
_cell.length_c   1.000
_cell.angle_alpha   90.00
_cell.angle_beta   90.00
_cell.angle_gamma   90.00
#
_symmetry.space_group_name_H-M   'P 1'
#
loop_
_entity.id
_entity.type
_entity.pdbx_description
1 polymer ?
#
loop_
_entity_poly.entity_id
_entity_poly.type
_entity_poly.pdbx_seq_one_letter_code
_entity_poly.pdbx_strand_id
1 'polypeptide(L)'
;MTTPQWGYERPECRGSFALSLFLDDMDRLVTHYAAKTENLEVRQFQAQAAANKLVQAYQKNARGTQAFIHQSIEIRSVIDDAGRVQFVPIFSSGLKACLMELLKRSNKTHLH
;
A
#
# COMPACT_ATOMS: atom_id res chain seq x y z
N MET A 1 0.97 -16.38 19.28
CA MET A 1 0.41 -15.95 17.99
C MET A 1 1.21 -14.74 17.56
N THR A 2 2.17 -14.90 16.64
CA THR A 2 2.96 -13.78 16.12
C THR A 2 2.07 -12.97 15.20
N THR A 3 1.84 -11.71 15.54
CA THR A 3 1.21 -10.73 14.65
C THR A 3 1.98 -10.73 13.33
N PRO A 4 1.33 -10.78 12.15
CA PRO A 4 2.06 -10.80 10.89
C PRO A 4 2.86 -9.51 10.76
N GLN A 5 4.19 -9.65 10.70
CA GLN A 5 5.15 -8.55 10.62
C GLN A 5 4.91 -7.73 9.35
N TRP A 6 4.83 -6.41 9.49
CA TRP A 6 4.67 -5.50 8.36
C TRP A 6 5.93 -5.50 7.50
N GLY A 7 5.77 -5.29 6.19
CA GLY A 7 6.88 -5.24 5.25
C GLY A 7 7.92 -4.19 5.63
N TYR A 8 7.51 -3.03 6.15
CA TYR A 8 8.44 -1.98 6.60
C TYR A 8 9.31 -2.36 7.82
N GLU A 9 8.96 -3.43 8.52
CA GLU A 9 9.71 -3.95 9.68
C GLU A 9 10.72 -5.03 9.27
N ARG A 10 10.69 -5.47 8.01
CA ARG A 10 11.53 -6.56 7.51
C ARG A 10 12.94 -6.08 7.16
N PRO A 11 13.99 -6.88 7.41
CA PRO A 11 15.37 -6.54 7.02
C PRO A 11 15.53 -6.20 5.53
N GLU A 12 14.72 -6.83 4.69
CA GLU A 12 14.71 -6.72 3.24
C GLU A 12 14.01 -5.44 2.73
N CYS A 13 13.39 -4.64 3.60
CA CYS A 13 12.74 -3.37 3.24
C CYS A 13 13.74 -2.31 2.78
N ARG A 14 14.26 -2.49 1.55
CA ARG A 14 15.31 -1.68 0.94
C ARG A 14 15.13 -1.59 -0.57
N GLY A 15 15.57 -0.49 -1.16
CA GLY A 15 15.58 -0.29 -2.61
C GLY A 15 14.21 -0.54 -3.26
N SER A 16 14.20 -1.27 -4.38
CA SER A 16 12.97 -1.63 -5.09
C SER A 16 12.14 -2.69 -4.37
N PHE A 17 12.73 -3.51 -3.49
CA PHE A 17 11.98 -4.55 -2.77
C PHE A 17 11.01 -3.96 -1.75
N ALA A 18 11.33 -2.78 -1.20
CA ALA A 18 10.43 -2.02 -0.34
C ALA A 18 9.10 -1.66 -1.05
N LEU A 19 9.10 -1.45 -2.37
CA LEU A 19 7.88 -1.15 -3.13
C LEU A 19 6.97 -2.38 -3.24
N SER A 20 7.53 -3.57 -3.41
CA SER A 20 6.76 -4.82 -3.42
C SER A 20 6.12 -5.08 -2.06
N LEU A 21 6.92 -4.99 -0.99
CA LEU A 21 6.43 -5.15 0.38
C LEU A 21 5.32 -4.14 0.71
N PHE A 22 5.47 -2.90 0.22
CA PHE A 22 4.47 -1.87 0.39
C PHE A 22 3.13 -2.21 -0.30
N LEU A 23 3.16 -2.82 -1.49
CA LEU A 23 1.93 -3.26 -2.17
C LEU A 23 1.22 -4.36 -1.38
N ASP A 24 1.97 -5.33 -0.86
CA ASP A 24 1.42 -6.41 -0.03
C ASP A 24 0.76 -5.86 1.26
N ASP A 25 1.44 -4.92 1.92
CA ASP A 25 0.91 -4.27 3.12
C ASP A 25 -0.31 -3.40 2.82
N MET A 26 -0.35 -2.74 1.66
CA MET A 26 -1.49 -1.94 1.21
C MET A 26 -2.71 -2.82 0.92
N ASP A 27 -2.51 -3.95 0.24
CA ASP A 27 -3.59 -4.93 -0.04
C ASP A 27 -4.17 -5.48 1.26
N ARG A 28 -3.30 -5.86 2.20
CA ARG A 28 -3.71 -6.28 3.56
C ARG A 28 -4.51 -5.19 4.26
N LEU A 29 -4.10 -3.93 4.15
CA LEU A 29 -4.77 -2.79 4.77
C LEU A 29 -6.18 -2.60 4.19
N VAL A 30 -6.32 -2.49 2.86
CA VAL A 30 -7.63 -2.25 2.24
C VAL A 30 -8.58 -3.42 2.45
N THR A 31 -8.08 -4.65 2.41
CA THR A 31 -8.86 -5.86 2.69
C THR A 31 -9.36 -5.89 4.14
N HIS A 32 -8.50 -5.52 5.10
CA HIS A 32 -8.88 -5.45 6.52
C HIS A 32 -10.04 -4.45 6.74
N TYR A 33 -9.94 -3.25 6.16
CA TYR A 33 -10.98 -2.23 6.34
C TYR A 33 -12.24 -2.52 5.51
N ALA A 34 -12.15 -3.23 4.39
CA ALA A 34 -13.33 -3.63 3.62
C ALA A 34 -14.17 -4.69 4.38
N ALA A 35 -13.53 -5.59 5.12
CA ALA A 35 -14.19 -6.65 5.88
C ALA A 35 -14.85 -6.18 7.20
N LYS A 36 -14.54 -4.95 7.63
CA LYS A 36 -15.08 -4.33 8.84
C LYS A 36 -16.58 -4.06 8.73
N THR A 37 -17.31 -4.15 9.84
CA THR A 37 -18.77 -3.98 9.90
C THR A 37 -19.21 -2.60 10.35
N GLU A 38 -18.26 -1.72 10.72
CA GLU A 38 -18.55 -0.33 11.07
C GLU A 38 -19.17 0.44 9.89
N ASN A 39 -19.72 1.63 10.18
CA ASN A 39 -20.24 2.54 9.14
C ASN A 39 -19.15 2.83 8.08
N LEU A 40 -19.56 2.95 6.80
CA LEU A 40 -18.66 3.17 5.67
C LEU A 40 -17.75 4.39 5.85
N GLU A 41 -18.27 5.51 6.32
CA GLU A 41 -17.50 6.74 6.53
C GLU A 41 -16.41 6.54 7.60
N VAL A 42 -16.76 5.86 8.69
CA VAL A 42 -15.83 5.51 9.77
C VAL A 42 -14.73 4.59 9.24
N ARG A 43 -15.10 3.56 8.46
CA ARG A 43 -14.14 2.64 7.83
C ARG A 43 -13.20 3.39 6.88
N GLN A 44 -13.72 4.27 6.03
CA GLN A 44 -12.91 5.05 5.10
C GLN A 44 -11.95 5.99 5.82
N PHE A 45 -12.42 6.69 6.87
CA PHE A 45 -11.57 7.57 7.67
C PHE A 45 -10.43 6.78 8.35
N GLN A 46 -10.73 5.62 8.94
CA GLN A 46 -9.72 4.77 9.57
C GLN A 46 -8.73 4.21 8.54
N ALA A 47 -9.22 3.76 7.38
CA ALA A 47 -8.38 3.27 6.28
C ALA A 47 -7.43 4.37 5.78
N GLN A 48 -7.92 5.60 5.61
CA GLN A 48 -7.11 6.76 5.23
C GLN A 48 -6.02 7.06 6.27
N ALA A 49 -6.37 7.07 7.55
CA ALA A 49 -5.40 7.29 8.62
C ALA A 49 -4.33 6.18 8.68
N ALA A 50 -4.74 4.92 8.45
CA ALA A 50 -3.81 3.80 8.39
C ALA A 50 -2.89 3.88 7.17
N ALA A 51 -3.41 4.24 5.99
CA ALA A 51 -2.62 4.40 4.77
C ALA A 51 -1.57 5.52 4.92
N ASN A 52 -1.93 6.64 5.55
CA ASN A 52 -1.00 7.72 5.86
C ASN A 52 0.14 7.25 6.76
N LYS A 53 -0.19 6.49 7.83
CA LYS A 53 0.81 5.90 8.72
C LYS A 53 1.70 4.91 7.98
N LEU A 54 1.15 4.12 7.07
CA LEU A 54 1.89 3.14 6.29
C LEU A 54 2.94 3.82 5.40
N VAL A 55 2.57 4.87 4.67
CA VAL A 55 3.54 5.65 3.85
C VAL A 55 4.64 6.25 4.72
N GLN A 56 4.29 6.84 5.86
CA GLN A 56 5.27 7.41 6.79
C GLN A 56 6.22 6.33 7.35
N ALA A 57 5.71 5.14 7.66
CA ALA A 57 6.52 4.02 8.12
C ALA A 57 7.51 3.56 7.04
N TYR A 58 7.07 3.46 5.79
CA TYR A 58 7.96 3.14 4.66
C TYR A 58 8.98 4.25 4.39
N GLN A 59 8.57 5.52 4.44
CA GLN A 59 9.50 6.65 4.30
C GLN A 59 10.61 6.61 5.36
N LYS A 60 10.29 6.20 6.60
CA LYS A 60 11.25 6.11 7.70
C LYS A 60 12.17 4.90 7.59
N ASN A 61 11.65 3.75 7.16
CA ASN A 61 12.35 2.47 7.29
C ASN A 61 12.92 1.92 5.99
N ALA A 62 12.38 2.31 4.83
CA ALA A 62 12.82 1.79 3.54
C ALA A 62 14.18 2.39 3.13
N ARG A 63 15.27 1.66 3.41
CA ARG A 63 16.63 2.16 3.15
C ARG A 63 16.98 2.09 1.67
N GLY A 64 17.76 3.04 1.17
CA GLY A 64 18.26 3.00 -0.22
C GLY A 64 17.17 3.20 -1.28
N THR A 65 16.04 3.79 -0.91
CA THR A 65 15.00 4.24 -1.85
C THR A 65 14.47 5.61 -1.44
N GLN A 66 14.13 6.42 -2.44
CA GLN A 66 13.47 7.72 -2.25
C GLN A 66 11.98 7.66 -2.61
N ALA A 67 11.47 6.49 -2.95
CA ALA A 67 10.14 6.31 -3.52
C ALA A 67 8.97 6.75 -2.60
N PHE A 68 9.23 6.92 -1.30
CA PHE A 68 8.21 7.31 -0.31
C PHE A 68 8.36 8.76 0.19
N ILE A 69 9.38 9.48 -0.26
CA ILE A 69 9.63 10.86 0.20
C ILE A 69 8.59 11.80 -0.43
N HIS A 70 7.91 12.59 0.42
CA HIS A 70 6.84 13.53 0.02
C HIS A 70 5.71 12.87 -0.77
N GLN A 71 5.44 11.59 -0.51
CA GLN A 71 4.34 10.86 -1.16
C GLN A 71 3.10 10.81 -0.29
N SER A 72 1.95 10.61 -0.93
CA SER A 72 0.65 10.54 -0.28
C SER A 72 -0.25 9.51 -0.94
N ILE A 73 -1.29 9.11 -0.23
CA ILE A 73 -2.30 8.17 -0.68
C ILE A 73 -3.66 8.69 -0.27
N GLU A 74 -4.63 8.63 -1.17
CA GLU A 74 -6.04 8.84 -0.87
C GLU A 74 -6.77 7.49 -0.92
N ILE A 75 -7.56 7.17 0.10
CA ILE A 75 -8.42 5.99 0.11
C ILE A 75 -9.81 6.39 -0.34
N ARG A 76 -10.27 5.76 -1.43
CA ARG A 76 -11.64 5.89 -1.94
C ARG A 76 -12.44 4.63 -1.67
N SER A 77 -13.69 4.80 -1.29
CA SER A 77 -14.66 3.71 -1.27
C SER A 77 -15.32 3.60 -2.65
N VAL A 78 -15.46 2.37 -3.14
CA VAL A 78 -16.23 2.05 -4.34
C VAL A 78 -17.10 0.84 -4.04
N ILE A 79 -18.20 0.69 -4.79
CA ILE A 79 -19.04 -0.50 -4.75
C ILE A 79 -18.74 -1.27 -6.03
N ASP A 80 -18.36 -2.55 -5.90
CA ASP A 80 -18.13 -3.41 -7.06
C ASP A 80 -19.44 -3.91 -7.70
N ASP A 81 -19.33 -4.59 -8.84
CA ASP A 81 -20.49 -5.14 -9.56
C ASP A 81 -21.29 -6.16 -8.74
N ALA A 82 -20.69 -6.73 -7.68
CA ALA A 82 -21.33 -7.64 -6.75
C ALA A 82 -21.95 -6.92 -5.53
N GLY A 83 -21.98 -5.59 -5.51
CA GLY A 83 -22.54 -4.79 -4.44
C GLY A 83 -21.66 -4.71 -3.19
N ARG A 84 -20.38 -5.14 -3.25
CA ARG A 84 -19.47 -5.13 -2.10
C ARG A 84 -18.68 -3.83 -2.05
N VAL A 85 -18.50 -3.32 -0.84
CA VAL A 85 -17.61 -2.18 -0.59
C VAL A 85 -16.17 -2.63 -0.80
N GLN A 86 -15.45 -1.89 -1.63
CA GLN A 86 -14.01 -2.00 -1.80
C GLN A 86 -13.33 -0.66 -1.47
N PHE A 87 -12.12 -0.73 -0.93
CA PHE A 87 -11.27 0.43 -0.72
C PHE A 87 -10.15 0.45 -1.75
N VAL A 88 -10.07 1.53 -2.51
CA VAL A 88 -9.09 1.71 -3.57
C VAL A 88 -8.08 2.77 -3.17
N PRO A 89 -6.77 2.46 -3.12
CA PRO A 89 -5.72 3.43 -2.87
C PRO A 89 -5.39 4.20 -4.16
N ILE A 90 -5.50 5.52 -4.09
CA ILE A 90 -5.06 6.44 -5.12
C ILE A 90 -3.69 6.99 -4.73
N PHE A 91 -2.65 6.53 -5.41
CA PHE A 91 -1.27 6.94 -5.14
C PHE A 91 -0.95 8.31 -5.76
N SER A 92 -0.15 9.11 -5.05
CA SER A 92 0.48 10.30 -5.63
C SER A 92 1.26 9.98 -6.90
N SER A 93 1.43 10.96 -7.78
CA SER A 93 2.07 10.77 -9.09
C SER A 93 3.49 10.18 -8.99
N GLY A 94 4.28 10.64 -8.02
CA GLY A 94 5.62 10.13 -7.75
C GLY A 94 5.63 8.66 -7.34
N LEU A 95 4.83 8.30 -6.34
CA LEU A 95 4.70 6.92 -5.88
C LEU A 95 4.17 6.01 -7.00
N LYS A 96 3.17 6.46 -7.76
CA LYS A 96 2.65 5.75 -8.92
C LYS A 96 3.75 5.49 -9.96
N ALA A 97 4.60 6.48 -10.25
CA ALA A 97 5.70 6.30 -11.20
C ALA A 97 6.70 5.22 -10.72
N CYS A 98 7.08 5.24 -9.44
CA CYS A 98 7.96 4.22 -8.86
C CYS A 98 7.34 2.81 -8.92
N LEU A 99 6.05 2.68 -8.63
CA LEU A 99 5.32 1.41 -8.73
C LEU A 99 5.24 0.90 -10.18
N MET A 100 5.01 1.79 -11.15
CA MET A 100 5.01 1.44 -12.57
C MET A 100 6.38 0.97 -13.04
N GLU A 101 7.48 1.57 -12.55
CA GLU A 101 8.82 1.09 -12.85
C GLU A 101 9.08 -0.31 -12.29
N LEU A 102 8.63 -0.59 -11.06
CA LEU A 102 8.70 -1.92 -10.47
C LEU A 102 7.99 -2.95 -11.37
N LEU A 103 6.75 -2.66 -11.80
CA LEU A 103 5.98 -3.53 -12.69
C LEU A 103 6.69 -3.76 -14.04
N LYS A 104 7.23 -2.71 -14.65
CA LYS A 104 8.00 -2.81 -15.90
C LYS A 104 9.23 -3.70 -15.74
N ARG A 105 9.92 -3.63 -14.60
CA ARG A 105 11.09 -4.49 -14.31
C ARG A 105 10.66 -5.94 -14.13
N SER A 106 9.62 -6.17 -13.31
CA SER A 106 9.07 -7.52 -13.07
C SER A 106 8.70 -8.22 -14.38
N ASN A 107 7.98 -7.53 -15.27
CA ASN A 107 7.57 -8.09 -16.56
C ASN A 107 8.77 -8.42 -17.47
N LYS A 108 9.87 -7.67 -17.39
CA LYS A 108 11.09 -7.98 -18.15
C LYS A 108 11.81 -9.21 -17.60
N THR A 109 11.81 -9.43 -16.29
CA THR A 109 12.41 -10.61 -15.66
C THR A 109 11.63 -11.90 -15.92
N HIS A 110 10.32 -11.84 -16.20
CA HIS A 110 9.51 -13.01 -16.57
C HIS A 110 9.65 -13.43 -18.05
N LEU A 111 10.37 -12.65 -18.87
CA LEU A 111 10.54 -12.88 -20.30
C LEU A 111 11.85 -13.61 -20.66
N HIS A 112 12.54 -14.22 -19.69
CA HIS A 112 13.78 -14.98 -19.88
C HIS A 112 13.64 -16.44 -19.50
#